data_AF-A0AAU5URT5-F1
#
_entry.id   AF-A0AAU5URT5-F1
#
_cell.length_a   1.000
_cell.length_b   1.000
_cell.length_c   1.000
_cell.angle_alpha   90.00
_cell.angle_beta   90.00
_cell.angle_gamma   90.00
#
_symmetry.space_group_name_H-M   'P 1'
#
loop_
_entity.id
_entity.type
_entity.pdbx_description
1 polymer ?
#
loop_
_entity_poly.entity_id
_entity_poly.type
_entity_poly.pdbx_seq_one_letter_code
_entity_poly.pdbx_strand_id
1 'polypeptide(L)' 'MANAPECPVCGQRGVPILYGLPTRVAREAAAAGKVRLFGCVVPADPDQWTCPQSHTWKADDDALLLAAIDAAIQDARR' A
#
# COMPACT_ATOMS: atom_id res chain seq x y z
N MET A 1 -3.47 14.20 2.40
CA MET A 1 -2.93 12.94 2.96
C MET A 1 -4.11 12.02 3.15
N ALA A 2 -4.28 11.00 2.30
CA ALA A 2 -5.34 10.01 2.51
C ALA A 2 -5.12 9.36 3.89
N ASN A 3 -6.19 9.22 4.69
CA ASN A 3 -6.10 8.76 6.06
C ASN A 3 -5.84 7.25 6.08
N ALA A 4 -4.57 6.83 5.98
CA ALA A 4 -4.22 5.42 5.99
C ALA A 4 -4.69 4.74 7.31
N PRO A 5 -5.30 3.54 7.24
CA PRO A 5 -5.77 2.83 8.41
C PRO A 5 -4.60 2.42 9.31
N GLU A 6 -4.91 2.22 10.59
CA GLU A 6 -3.94 1.73 11.57
C GLU A 6 -3.88 0.20 11.55
N CYS A 7 -2.70 -0.34 11.83
CA CYS A 7 -2.49 -1.77 11.92
C CYS A 7 -3.26 -2.34 13.12
N PRO A 8 -4.13 -3.36 12.93
CA PRO A 8 -4.93 -3.92 14.02
C PRO A 8 -4.09 -4.66 15.08
N VAL A 9 -2.82 -4.96 14.79
CA VAL A 9 -1.94 -5.71 15.69
C VAL A 9 -1.06 -4.78 16.53
N CYS A 10 -0.53 -3.71 15.95
CA CYS A 10 0.49 -2.87 16.59
C CYS A 10 0.21 -1.36 16.55
N GLY A 11 -0.92 -0.92 15.99
CA GLY A 11 -1.33 0.50 15.94
C GLY A 11 -0.50 1.38 15.01
N GLN A 12 0.51 0.83 14.33
CA GLN A 12 1.32 1.57 13.37
C GLN A 12 0.50 1.96 12.13
N ARG A 13 0.87 3.06 11.49
CA ARG A 13 0.22 3.51 10.25
C ARG A 13 0.42 2.51 9.11
N GLY A 14 -0.66 2.22 8.39
CA GLY A 14 -0.65 1.37 7.22
C GLY A 14 0.05 2.01 6.02
N VAL A 15 0.71 1.16 5.25
CA VAL A 15 1.27 1.42 3.93
C VAL A 15 0.48 0.56 2.94
N PRO A 16 -0.05 1.14 1.85
CA PRO A 16 -0.83 0.38 0.88
C PRO A 16 0.04 -0.65 0.17
N ILE A 17 -0.53 -1.82 -0.11
CA ILE A 17 0.10 -2.89 -0.88
C ILE A 17 -0.30 -2.73 -2.36
N LEU A 18 0.70 -2.82 -3.24
CA LEU A 18 0.52 -2.84 -4.69
C LEU A 18 0.99 -4.18 -5.25
N TYR A 19 0.05 -4.93 -5.82
CA TYR A 19 0.32 -6.15 -6.57
C TYR A 19 0.56 -5.86 -8.06
N GLY A 20 1.13 -6.86 -8.75
CA GLY A 20 1.33 -6.81 -10.19
C GLY A 20 2.73 -6.37 -10.60
N LEU A 21 2.89 -6.02 -11.88
CA LEU A 21 4.16 -5.50 -12.41
C LEU A 21 4.24 -3.99 -12.13
N PRO A 22 5.13 -3.52 -11.24
CA PRO A 22 5.21 -2.11 -10.92
C PRO A 22 5.80 -1.31 -12.07
N THR A 23 5.24 -0.13 -12.31
CA THR A 23 5.86 0.91 -13.15
C THR A 23 7.13 1.44 -12.46
N ARG A 24 7.97 2.19 -13.20
CA ARG A 24 9.16 2.84 -12.60
C ARG A 24 8.79 3.73 -11.41
N VAL A 25 7.78 4.57 -11.57
CA VAL A 25 7.29 5.48 -10.53
C VAL A 25 6.81 4.71 -9.30
N ALA A 26 6.12 3.58 -9.49
CA ALA A 26 5.69 2.74 -8.36
C ALA A 26 6.89 2.13 -7.59
N ARG A 27 7.99 1.79 -8.29
CA ARG A 27 9.21 1.35 -7.62
C ARG A 27 9.88 2.46 -6.80
N GLU A 28 9.87 3.69 -7.31
CA GLU A 28 10.38 4.86 -6.60
C GLU A 28 9.55 5.16 -5.34
N ALA A 29 8.22 5.12 -5.46
CA ALA A 29 7.31 5.23 -4.30
C ALA A 29 7.58 4.14 -3.26
N ALA A 30 7.89 2.92 -3.69
CA ALA A 30 8.21 1.82 -2.79
C ALA A 30 9.56 2.01 -2.09
N ALA A 31 10.58 2.48 -2.80
CA ALA A 31 11.88 2.83 -2.21
C ALA A 31 11.74 3.95 -1.15
N ALA A 32 10.79 4.86 -1.34
CA ALA A 32 10.43 5.90 -0.38
C ALA A 32 9.51 5.42 0.77
N GLY A 33 9.13 4.13 0.82
CA GLY A 33 8.26 3.56 1.84
C GLY A 33 6.79 3.99 1.76
N LYS A 34 6.36 4.57 0.63
CA LYS A 34 4.98 5.08 0.42
C LYS A 34 4.00 4.00 -0.02
N VAL A 35 4.51 2.92 -0.62
CA VAL A 35 3.75 1.75 -1.05
C VAL A 35 4.61 0.51 -0.81
N ARG A 36 4.00 -0.64 -0.53
CA ARG A 36 4.69 -1.94 -0.49
C ARG A 36 4.40 -2.69 -1.78
N LEU A 37 5.44 -3.10 -2.50
CA LEU A 37 5.28 -3.99 -3.64
C LEU A 37 5.09 -5.43 -3.15
N PHE A 38 4.06 -6.10 -3.66
CA PHE A 38 3.83 -7.52 -3.50
C PHE A 38 3.90 -8.23 -4.85
N GLY A 39 3.90 -9.57 -4.82
CA GLY A 39 4.06 -10.42 -5.99
C GLY A 39 3.13 -10.05 -7.17
N CYS A 40 3.46 -10.61 -8.34
CA CYS A 40 2.71 -10.30 -9.56
C CYS A 40 1.30 -10.90 -9.60
N VAL A 41 1.03 -11.94 -8.81
CA VAL A 41 -0.28 -12.62 -8.77
C VAL A 41 -1.13 -12.04 -7.65
N VAL A 42 -2.34 -11.60 -7.99
CA VAL A 42 -3.35 -11.15 -7.02
C VAL A 42 -4.15 -12.37 -6.56
N PRO A 43 -4.11 -12.76 -5.27
CA PRO A 43 -4.94 -13.83 -4.76
C PRO A 43 -6.43 -13.42 -4.72
N ALA A 44 -7.34 -14.38 -4.56
CA ALA A 44 -8.78 -14.12 -4.48
C ALA A 44 -9.17 -13.23 -3.30
N ASP A 45 -8.41 -13.29 -2.20
CA ASP A 45 -8.54 -12.43 -1.03
C ASP A 45 -7.18 -11.77 -0.71
N PRO A 46 -6.86 -10.62 -1.35
CA PRO A 46 -5.56 -9.98 -1.18
C PRO A 46 -5.50 -9.13 0.08
N ASP A 47 -4.36 -9.21 0.75
CA ASP A 47 -4.00 -8.22 1.76
C ASP A 47 -3.82 -6.86 1.11
N GLN A 48 -4.34 -5.82 1.73
CA GLN A 48 -4.37 -4.48 1.13
C GLN A 48 -3.37 -3.52 1.79
N TRP A 49 -3.03 -3.78 3.03
CA TRP A 49 -2.21 -2.90 3.86
C TRP A 49 -1.13 -3.69 4.57
N THR A 50 0.00 -3.03 4.80
CA THR A 50 1.05 -3.54 5.66
C THR A 50 1.58 -2.44 6.58
N CYS A 51 2.20 -2.81 7.70
CA CYS A 51 2.86 -1.84 8.57
C CYS A 51 4.39 -2.04 8.56
N PRO A 52 5.17 -1.13 9.17
CA PRO A 52 6.63 -1.30 9.29
C PRO A 52 7.07 -2.58 10.03
N GLN A 53 6.19 -3.16 10.85
CA GLN A 53 6.40 -4.44 11.53
C GLN A 53 6.03 -5.67 10.67
N SER A 54 5.71 -5.46 9.39
CA SER A 54 5.37 -6.52 8.41
C SER A 54 4.08 -7.30 8.67
N HIS A 55 3.20 -6.83 9.56
CA HIS A 55 1.82 -7.33 9.59
C HIS A 55 1.10 -6.91 8.31
N THR A 56 0.26 -7.79 7.78
CA THR A 56 -0.60 -7.53 6.62
C THR A 56 -2.06 -7.71 7.01
N TRP A 57 -2.94 -6.93 6.37
CA TRP A 57 -4.38 -7.04 6.59
C TRP A 57 -5.16 -6.48 5.40
N LYS A 58 -6.42 -6.88 5.33
CA LYS A 58 -7.44 -6.30 4.47
C LYS A 58 -8.24 -5.26 5.25
N ALA A 59 -8.60 -4.16 4.60
CA ALA A 59 -9.53 -3.18 5.15
C ALA A 59 -10.85 -3.24 4.37
N ASP A 60 -11.95 -2.78 4.99
CA ASP A 60 -13.28 -2.81 4.36
C ASP A 60 -13.54 -1.59 3.43
N ASP A 61 -12.48 -0.89 3.01
CA ASP A 61 -12.56 0.32 2.19
C ASP A 61 -11.54 0.30 1.04
N ASP A 62 -11.96 -0.26 -0.09
CA ASP A 62 -11.18 -0.31 -1.32
C ASP A 62 -10.95 1.08 -1.92
N ALA A 63 -11.88 2.03 -1.72
CA ALA A 63 -11.72 3.39 -2.23
C ALA A 63 -10.57 4.11 -1.52
N LEU A 64 -10.45 3.91 -0.21
CA LEU A 64 -9.33 4.40 0.57
C LEU A 64 -7.99 3.79 0.12
N LEU A 65 -7.96 2.48 -0.16
CA LEU A 65 -6.77 1.81 -0.70
C LEU A 65 -6.33 2.45 -2.02
N LEU A 66 -7.25 2.57 -2.98
CA LEU A 66 -6.95 3.14 -4.30
C LEU A 66 -6.46 4.59 -4.18
N ALA A 67 -7.13 5.42 -3.38
CA ALA A 67 -6.73 6.80 -3.14
C ALA A 67 -5.34 6.91 -2.50
N ALA A 68 -4.98 5.99 -1.60
CA ALA A 68 -3.66 5.95 -0.97
C ALA A 68 -2.57 5.54 -1.97
N ILE A 69 -2.83 4.54 -2.83
CA ILE A 69 -1.91 4.12 -3.89
C ILE A 69 -1.69 5.27 -4.88
N ASP A 70 -2.76 5.92 -5.34
CA ASP A 70 -2.66 7.04 -6.27
C ASP A 70 -1.87 8.21 -5.66
N ALA A 71 -2.15 8.56 -4.41
CA ALA A 71 -1.39 9.60 -3.71
C ALA A 71 0.10 9.26 -3.61
N ALA A 72 0.45 8.00 -3.30
CA ALA A 72 1.84 7.54 -3.24
C ALA A 72 2.54 7.61 -4.60
N ILE A 73 1.83 7.25 -5.69
CA ILE A 73 2.37 7.29 -7.06
C ILE A 73 2.54 8.74 -7.53
N GLN A 74 1.60 9.64 -7.24
CA GLN A 74 1.71 11.06 -7.64
C GLN A 74 2.83 11.79 -6.87
N ASP A 75 3.02 11.47 -5.59
CA ASP A 75 4.12 12.02 -4.78
C ASP A 75 5.48 11.67 -5.40
N ALA A 76 5.66 10.43 -5.87
CA ALA A 76 6.89 9.98 -6.51
C ALA A 76 7.14 10.56 -7.92
N ARG A 77 6.18 11.30 -8.51
CA ARG A 77 6.37 12.00 -9.80
C ARG A 77 6.87 13.43 -9.63
N ARG A 78 6.84 13.96 -8.40
CA ARG A 78 7.21 15.33 -8.07
C ARG A 78 8.70 15.42 -7.81
#